data_AF-A0A084SH36-F1
#
_entry.id   AF-A0A084SH36-F1
#
_cell.length_a   1.000
_cell.length_b   1.000
_cell.length_c   1.000
_cell.angle_alpha   90.00
_cell.angle_beta   90.00
_cell.angle_gamma   90.00
#
_symmetry.space_group_name_H-M   'P 1'
#
loop_
_entity.id
_entity.type
_entity.pdbx_description
1 polymer ?
#
loop_
_entity_poly.entity_id
_entity_poly.type
_entity_poly.pdbx_seq_one_letter_code
_entity_poly.pdbx_strand_id
1 'polypeptide(L)'
;MKLEHWQNILRTHRQVRSLLDQFLPAEPVAGGERTQVRVGAMGLAQLQQLLLADVAGLQKTLGGTYRDEEIDEAMRPFVYLVDELVLRRLADMEQSEWPLLQYKLYGIDSGGDRFYEQADEKLVQRGASPLVFELLHFCLTAGFEGRYAGNTARLREYKERLAARIPTPEAMPALPPAVSQQPLVHAFPWRYYAVSGFVVVTVPVLLWWLSR
;
A
#
# COMPACT_ATOMS: atom_id res chain seq x y z
N MET A 1 0.05 10.67 8.41
CA MET A 1 -0.54 9.70 9.37
C MET A 1 0.53 8.82 10.02
N LYS A 2 0.26 8.14 11.16
CA LYS A 2 1.22 7.18 11.74
C LYS A 2 1.37 5.96 10.83
N LEU A 3 2.57 5.37 10.79
CA LEU A 3 2.88 4.21 9.95
C LEU A 3 1.91 3.04 10.16
N GLU A 4 1.43 2.85 11.40
CA GLU A 4 0.52 1.77 11.79
C GLU A 4 -0.83 1.86 11.07
N HIS A 5 -1.44 3.05 11.00
CA HIS A 5 -2.73 3.23 10.31
C HIS A 5 -2.61 2.96 8.81
N TRP A 6 -1.49 3.35 8.19
CA TRP A 6 -1.22 3.04 6.78
C TRP A 6 -1.10 1.54 6.53
N GLN A 7 -0.39 0.83 7.42
CA GLN A 7 -0.31 -0.63 7.37
C GLN A 7 -1.69 -1.29 7.51
N ASN A 8 -2.55 -0.75 8.37
CA ASN A 8 -3.92 -1.25 8.54
C ASN A 8 -4.76 -1.07 7.28
N ILE A 9 -4.75 0.12 6.65
CA ILE A 9 -5.46 0.36 5.38
C ILE A 9 -4.96 -0.60 4.29
N LEU A 10 -3.63 -0.72 4.14
CA LEU A 10 -3.04 -1.63 3.15
C LEU A 10 -3.36 -3.10 3.43
N ARG A 11 -3.48 -3.49 4.70
CA ARG A 11 -3.86 -4.84 5.09
C ARG A 11 -5.33 -5.09 4.75
N THR A 12 -6.23 -4.20 5.14
CA THR A 12 -7.66 -4.31 4.82
C THR A 12 -7.89 -4.35 3.32
N HIS A 13 -7.24 -3.49 2.54
CA HIS A 13 -7.34 -3.54 1.08
C HIS A 13 -6.86 -4.86 0.48
N ARG A 14 -5.79 -5.46 1.02
CA ARG A 14 -5.33 -6.80 0.60
C ARG A 14 -6.34 -7.90 0.98
N GLN A 15 -6.97 -7.80 2.14
CA GLN A 15 -8.04 -8.72 2.56
C GLN A 15 -9.25 -8.62 1.62
N VAL A 16 -9.69 -7.40 1.32
CA VAL A 16 -10.73 -7.13 0.33
C VAL A 16 -10.36 -7.79 -1.00
N ARG A 17 -9.17 -7.53 -1.55
CA ARG A 17 -8.75 -8.16 -2.82
C ARG A 17 -8.76 -9.69 -2.76
N SER A 18 -8.28 -10.26 -1.66
CA SER A 18 -8.32 -11.71 -1.47
C SER A 18 -9.75 -12.27 -1.42
N LEU A 19 -10.71 -11.55 -0.85
CA LEU A 19 -12.12 -11.94 -0.88
C LEU A 19 -12.70 -11.84 -2.29
N LEU A 20 -12.38 -10.77 -3.02
CA LEU A 20 -12.80 -10.62 -4.41
C LEU A 20 -12.26 -11.75 -5.29
N ASP A 21 -10.99 -12.13 -5.11
CA ASP A 21 -10.37 -13.22 -5.87
C ASP A 21 -10.96 -14.60 -5.54
N GLN A 22 -11.56 -14.77 -4.35
CA GLN A 22 -12.22 -16.01 -3.92
C GLN A 22 -13.67 -16.11 -4.42
N PHE A 23 -14.40 -15.00 -4.41
CA PHE A 23 -15.85 -14.98 -4.70
C PHE A 23 -16.18 -14.61 -6.14
N LEU A 24 -15.33 -13.80 -6.80
CA LEU A 24 -15.62 -13.23 -8.11
C LEU A 24 -14.68 -13.81 -9.18
N PRO A 25 -15.11 -13.79 -10.46
CA PRO A 25 -14.21 -14.06 -11.57
C PRO A 25 -12.99 -13.13 -11.59
N ALA A 26 -11.94 -13.57 -12.26
CA ALA A 26 -10.77 -12.74 -12.51
C ALA A 26 -11.16 -11.44 -13.23
N GLU A 27 -10.46 -10.36 -12.87
CA GLU A 27 -10.68 -9.06 -13.47
C GLU A 27 -10.37 -9.10 -14.98
N PRO A 28 -11.26 -8.57 -15.83
CA PRO A 28 -11.00 -8.50 -17.26
C PRO A 28 -9.78 -7.61 -17.54
N VAL A 29 -8.94 -8.05 -18.48
CA VAL A 29 -7.81 -7.24 -18.96
C VAL A 29 -8.36 -5.96 -19.57
N ALA A 30 -7.63 -4.85 -19.48
CA ALA A 30 -8.06 -3.56 -20.03
C ALA A 30 -8.51 -3.69 -21.51
N GLY A 31 -9.78 -3.41 -21.78
CA GLY A 31 -10.40 -3.55 -23.11
C GLY A 31 -10.85 -4.97 -23.50
N GLY A 32 -10.71 -5.94 -22.59
CA GLY A 32 -11.20 -7.31 -22.77
C GLY A 32 -12.68 -7.47 -22.39
N GLU A 33 -13.30 -8.55 -22.87
CA GLU A 33 -14.68 -8.89 -22.53
C GLU A 33 -14.79 -9.34 -21.07
N ARG A 34 -15.91 -8.94 -20.43
CA ARG A 34 -16.21 -9.35 -19.05
C ARG A 34 -16.63 -10.82 -19.01
N THR A 35 -16.21 -11.50 -17.95
CA THR A 35 -16.69 -12.87 -17.66
C THR A 35 -18.17 -12.83 -17.31
N GLN A 36 -18.97 -13.67 -17.96
CA GLN A 36 -20.42 -13.75 -17.74
C GLN A 36 -20.81 -14.86 -16.74
N VAL A 37 -19.84 -15.39 -16.00
CA VAL A 37 -20.06 -16.37 -14.92
C VAL A 37 -20.74 -15.64 -13.76
N ARG A 38 -21.86 -16.20 -13.33
CA ARG A 38 -22.69 -15.65 -12.26
C ARG A 38 -22.32 -16.22 -10.91
N VAL A 39 -22.33 -15.36 -9.89
CA VAL A 39 -22.10 -15.73 -8.49
C VAL A 39 -23.42 -16.12 -7.81
N GLY A 40 -24.52 -15.50 -8.22
CA GLY A 40 -25.85 -15.66 -7.65
C GLY A 40 -26.10 -14.81 -6.42
N ALA A 41 -27.37 -14.45 -6.20
CA ALA A 41 -27.80 -13.52 -5.14
C ALA A 41 -27.30 -13.89 -3.73
N MET A 42 -27.28 -15.18 -3.37
CA MET A 42 -26.77 -15.62 -2.06
C MET A 42 -25.27 -15.35 -1.91
N GLY A 43 -24.48 -15.61 -2.96
CA GLY A 43 -23.05 -15.35 -2.95
C GLY A 43 -22.73 -13.85 -2.92
N LEU A 44 -23.49 -13.03 -3.66
CA LEU A 44 -23.38 -11.57 -3.60
C LEU A 44 -23.70 -11.03 -2.20
N ALA A 45 -24.78 -11.51 -1.57
CA ALA A 45 -25.14 -11.11 -0.21
C ALA A 45 -24.08 -11.53 0.82
N GLN A 46 -23.52 -12.73 0.68
CA GLN A 46 -22.43 -13.20 1.54
C GLN A 46 -21.17 -12.35 1.37
N LEU A 47 -20.76 -12.07 0.13
CA LEU A 47 -19.62 -11.21 -0.15
C LEU A 47 -19.83 -9.81 0.44
N GLN A 48 -21.02 -9.22 0.27
CA GLN A 48 -21.36 -7.93 0.85
C GLN A 48 -21.16 -7.91 2.37
N GLN A 49 -21.64 -8.94 3.08
CA GLN A 49 -21.50 -9.02 4.53
C GLN A 49 -20.04 -9.09 4.98
N LEU A 50 -19.21 -9.85 4.28
CA LEU A 50 -17.78 -9.95 4.57
C LEU A 50 -17.06 -8.62 4.34
N LEU A 51 -17.35 -7.95 3.22
CA LEU A 51 -16.77 -6.64 2.91
C LEU A 51 -17.20 -5.57 3.91
N LEU A 52 -18.47 -5.56 4.34
CA LEU A 52 -18.95 -4.67 5.39
C LEU A 52 -18.23 -4.92 6.72
N ALA A 53 -17.95 -6.18 7.07
CA ALA A 53 -17.21 -6.52 8.27
C ALA A 53 -15.76 -5.99 8.21
N ASP A 54 -15.09 -6.12 7.06
CA ASP A 54 -13.73 -5.58 6.84
C ASP A 54 -13.70 -4.05 6.93
N VAL A 55 -14.69 -3.37 6.33
CA VAL A 55 -14.84 -1.91 6.41
C VAL A 55 -15.07 -1.46 7.85
N ALA A 56 -15.97 -2.12 8.58
CA ALA A 56 -16.24 -1.82 9.99
C ALA A 56 -15.00 -2.08 10.87
N GLY A 57 -14.23 -3.13 10.58
CA GLY A 57 -12.97 -3.44 11.25
C GLY A 57 -11.93 -2.34 11.06
N LEU A 58 -11.82 -1.80 9.84
CA LEU A 58 -10.94 -0.66 9.55
C LEU A 58 -11.38 0.60 10.30
N GLN A 59 -12.67 0.95 10.24
CA GLN A 59 -13.24 2.07 11.00
C GLN A 59 -12.89 1.99 12.49
N LYS A 60 -13.11 0.83 13.12
CA LYS A 60 -12.79 0.60 14.53
C LYS A 60 -11.30 0.78 14.83
N THR A 61 -10.43 0.37 13.92
CA THR A 61 -8.98 0.49 14.06
C THR A 61 -8.53 1.96 13.97
N LEU A 62 -9.19 2.76 13.13
CA LEU A 62 -8.93 4.21 13.01
C LEU A 62 -9.54 5.02 14.19
N GLY A 63 -10.64 4.52 14.78
CA GLY A 63 -11.38 5.13 15.92
C GLY A 63 -10.55 5.48 17.15
N GLY A 64 -9.40 4.83 17.35
CA GLY A 64 -8.51 5.14 18.47
C GLY A 64 -7.69 6.42 18.29
N THR A 65 -7.73 7.08 17.13
CA THR A 65 -6.84 8.23 16.82
C THR A 65 -7.57 9.43 16.22
N TYR A 66 -8.68 9.20 15.52
CA TYR A 66 -9.43 10.25 14.83
C TYR A 66 -10.83 10.37 15.42
N ARG A 67 -11.48 11.54 15.24
CA ARG A 67 -12.88 11.72 15.62
C ARG A 67 -13.78 10.90 14.69
N ASP A 68 -14.93 10.47 15.19
CA ASP A 68 -15.88 9.66 14.43
C ASP A 68 -16.32 10.33 13.11
N GLU A 69 -16.53 11.65 13.14
CA GLU A 69 -16.88 12.44 11.94
C GLU A 69 -15.79 12.39 10.87
N GLU A 70 -14.52 12.46 11.27
CA GLU A 70 -13.38 12.43 10.35
C GLU A 70 -13.20 11.04 9.74
N ILE A 71 -13.49 10.01 10.52
CA ILE A 71 -13.44 8.60 10.06
C ILE A 71 -14.58 8.34 9.08
N ASP A 72 -15.81 8.75 9.42
CA ASP A 72 -16.96 8.60 8.52
C ASP A 72 -16.68 9.25 7.17
N GLU A 73 -16.18 10.49 7.22
CA GLU A 73 -15.83 11.25 6.03
C GLU A 73 -14.71 10.60 5.21
N ALA A 74 -13.63 10.14 5.85
CA ALA A 74 -12.48 9.54 5.16
C ALA A 74 -12.77 8.12 4.63
N MET A 75 -13.73 7.41 5.21
CA MET A 75 -14.05 6.04 4.82
C MET A 75 -14.97 5.95 3.60
N ARG A 76 -15.74 7.00 3.29
CA ARG A 76 -16.59 7.08 2.10
C ARG A 76 -15.84 6.74 0.80
N PRO A 77 -14.69 7.37 0.47
CA PRO A 77 -13.87 7.02 -0.69
C PRO A 77 -13.51 5.53 -0.78
N PHE A 78 -13.19 4.91 0.37
CA PHE A 78 -12.80 3.51 0.41
C PHE A 78 -13.98 2.59 0.10
N VAL A 79 -15.17 2.92 0.61
CA VAL A 79 -16.40 2.18 0.28
C VAL A 79 -16.71 2.28 -1.22
N TYR A 80 -16.56 3.45 -1.83
CA TYR A 80 -16.77 3.62 -3.27
C TYR A 80 -15.78 2.79 -4.09
N LEU A 81 -14.51 2.75 -3.66
CA LEU A 81 -13.50 1.88 -4.27
C LEU A 81 -13.91 0.41 -4.21
N VAL A 82 -14.37 -0.08 -3.06
CA VAL A 82 -14.76 -1.48 -2.88
C VAL A 82 -15.93 -1.83 -3.79
N ASP A 83 -16.97 -1.00 -3.85
CA ASP A 83 -18.11 -1.22 -4.75
C ASP A 83 -17.66 -1.23 -6.22
N GLU A 84 -16.80 -0.31 -6.63
CA GLU A 84 -16.28 -0.26 -8.00
C GLU A 84 -15.43 -1.49 -8.37
N LEU A 85 -14.63 -2.01 -7.43
CA LEU A 85 -13.84 -3.22 -7.63
C LEU A 85 -14.73 -4.46 -7.80
N VAL A 86 -15.84 -4.53 -7.07
CA VAL A 86 -16.83 -5.61 -7.22
C VAL A 86 -17.53 -5.50 -8.57
N LEU A 87 -18.13 -4.34 -8.85
CA LEU A 87 -18.92 -4.11 -10.07
C LEU A 87 -18.13 -4.36 -11.35
N ARG A 88 -16.83 -4.04 -11.37
CA ARG A 88 -15.94 -4.29 -12.51
C ARG A 88 -15.79 -5.78 -12.86
N ARG A 89 -15.97 -6.67 -11.89
CA ARG A 89 -15.76 -8.12 -12.03
C ARG A 89 -17.07 -8.90 -12.19
N LEU A 90 -18.21 -8.29 -11.90
CA LEU A 90 -19.52 -8.92 -12.03
C LEU A 90 -19.98 -8.98 -13.49
N ALA A 91 -20.71 -10.05 -13.82
CA ALA A 91 -21.46 -10.16 -15.06
C ALA A 91 -22.48 -9.02 -15.18
N ASP A 92 -22.80 -8.59 -16.40
CA ASP A 92 -23.61 -7.37 -16.61
C ASP A 92 -25.00 -7.46 -15.97
N MET A 93 -25.60 -8.64 -15.92
CA MET A 93 -26.89 -8.88 -15.27
C MET A 93 -26.82 -8.80 -13.74
N GLU A 94 -25.68 -9.12 -13.13
CA GLU A 94 -25.51 -9.12 -11.67
C GLU A 94 -25.07 -7.75 -11.14
N GLN A 95 -24.57 -6.86 -11.99
CA GLN A 95 -24.17 -5.50 -11.57
C GLN A 95 -25.33 -4.73 -10.94
N SER A 96 -26.55 -4.83 -11.51
CA SER A 96 -27.75 -4.22 -10.93
C SER A 96 -28.28 -4.94 -9.70
N GLU A 97 -27.87 -6.19 -9.48
CA GLU A 97 -28.26 -7.00 -8.32
C GLU A 97 -27.29 -6.84 -7.15
N TRP A 98 -26.13 -6.24 -7.38
CA TRP A 98 -25.14 -6.01 -6.34
C TRP A 98 -25.71 -5.10 -5.23
N PRO A 99 -25.81 -5.59 -3.99
CA PRO A 99 -26.27 -4.78 -2.89
C PRO A 99 -25.15 -3.80 -2.49
N LEU A 100 -25.18 -2.60 -3.05
CA LEU A 100 -24.15 -1.56 -2.87
C LEU A 100 -23.83 -1.28 -1.40
N LEU A 101 -22.55 -1.27 -1.05
CA LEU A 101 -22.10 -0.91 0.30
C LEU A 101 -22.34 0.59 0.54
N GLN A 102 -22.06 1.43 -0.45
CA GLN A 102 -22.31 2.87 -0.40
C GLN A 102 -23.77 3.20 -0.10
N TYR A 103 -24.72 2.43 -0.65
CA TYR A 103 -26.14 2.64 -0.41
C TYR A 103 -26.51 2.22 1.01
N LYS A 104 -25.98 1.08 1.46
CA LYS A 104 -26.27 0.55 2.80
C LYS A 104 -25.67 1.38 3.93
N LEU A 105 -24.48 1.95 3.73
CA LEU A 105 -23.78 2.74 4.74
C LEU A 105 -24.17 4.22 4.70
N TYR A 106 -24.42 4.78 3.51
CA TYR A 106 -24.56 6.22 3.32
C TYR A 106 -25.83 6.64 2.55
N GLY A 107 -26.64 5.70 2.07
CA GLY A 107 -27.87 5.99 1.33
C GLY A 107 -27.64 6.60 -0.05
N ILE A 108 -26.48 6.35 -0.67
CA ILE A 108 -26.09 6.90 -1.98
C ILE A 108 -25.70 5.78 -2.95
N ASP A 109 -25.92 6.01 -4.23
CA ASP A 109 -25.55 5.12 -5.34
C ASP A 109 -24.56 5.78 -6.33
N SER A 110 -24.34 7.09 -6.21
CA SER A 110 -23.50 7.93 -7.08
C SER A 110 -22.06 8.12 -6.57
N GLY A 111 -21.47 7.10 -5.93
CA GLY A 111 -20.12 7.15 -5.35
C GLY A 111 -19.03 7.58 -6.34
N GLY A 112 -19.17 7.22 -7.62
CA GLY A 112 -18.27 7.64 -8.70
C GLY A 112 -18.19 9.16 -8.89
N ASP A 113 -19.28 9.89 -8.63
CA ASP A 113 -19.33 11.35 -8.68
C ASP A 113 -19.02 11.96 -7.32
N ARG A 114 -19.63 11.43 -6.25
CA ARG A 114 -19.44 11.88 -4.87
C ARG A 114 -18.00 11.85 -4.43
N PHE A 115 -17.20 10.90 -4.91
CA PHE A 115 -15.77 10.86 -4.67
C PHE A 115 -15.07 12.16 -5.08
N TYR A 116 -15.32 12.64 -6.30
CA TYR A 116 -14.63 13.82 -6.85
C TYR A 116 -15.22 15.12 -6.32
N GLU A 117 -16.52 15.16 -6.04
CA GLU A 117 -17.14 16.27 -5.31
C GLU A 117 -16.48 16.46 -3.94
N GLN A 118 -16.34 15.37 -3.17
CA GLN A 118 -15.65 15.41 -1.89
C GLN A 118 -14.18 15.84 -2.05
N ALA A 119 -13.47 15.32 -3.06
CA ALA A 119 -12.09 15.71 -3.32
C ALA A 119 -11.97 17.21 -3.62
N ASP A 120 -12.83 17.77 -4.47
CA ASP A 120 -12.80 19.18 -4.81
C ASP A 120 -13.20 20.09 -3.63
N GLU A 121 -14.23 19.71 -2.86
CA GLU A 121 -14.63 20.40 -1.64
C GLU A 121 -13.47 20.48 -0.63
N LYS A 122 -12.81 19.34 -0.37
CA LYS A 122 -11.72 19.26 0.61
C LYS A 122 -10.47 19.97 0.14
N LEU A 123 -10.17 19.94 -1.17
CA LEU A 123 -9.04 20.67 -1.73
C LEU A 123 -9.17 22.19 -1.54
N VAL A 124 -10.39 22.73 -1.54
CA VAL A 124 -10.62 24.16 -1.28
C VAL A 124 -10.67 24.47 0.23
N GLN A 125 -11.17 23.54 1.04
CA GLN A 125 -11.28 23.71 2.50
C GLN A 125 -9.91 23.81 3.17
N ARG A 126 -9.68 24.90 3.93
CA ARG A 126 -8.51 25.02 4.80
C ARG A 126 -8.77 24.25 6.10
N GLY A 127 -7.84 23.38 6.49
CA GLY A 127 -7.95 22.59 7.73
C GLY A 127 -8.73 21.28 7.60
N ALA A 128 -9.00 20.80 6.39
CA ALA A 128 -9.52 19.44 6.19
C ALA A 128 -8.53 18.40 6.76
N SER A 129 -9.07 17.32 7.32
CA SER A 129 -8.28 16.28 7.99
C SER A 129 -7.31 15.62 6.99
N PRO A 130 -6.01 15.46 7.33
CA PRO A 130 -5.05 14.77 6.47
C PRO A 130 -5.50 13.35 6.08
N LEU A 131 -6.24 12.67 6.96
CA LEU A 131 -6.76 11.33 6.72
C LEU A 131 -7.63 11.25 5.46
N VAL A 132 -8.46 12.27 5.21
CA VAL A 132 -9.34 12.31 4.03
C VAL A 132 -8.53 12.38 2.75
N PHE A 133 -7.50 13.23 2.70
CA PHE A 133 -6.61 13.34 1.54
C PHE A 133 -5.81 12.05 1.31
N GLU A 134 -5.33 11.42 2.38
CA GLU A 134 -4.61 10.16 2.31
C GLU A 134 -5.48 9.03 1.76
N LEU A 135 -6.74 8.91 2.20
CA LEU A 135 -7.69 7.91 1.71
C LEU A 135 -8.13 8.17 0.27
N LEU A 136 -8.41 9.42 -0.11
CA LEU A 136 -8.71 9.79 -1.49
C LEU A 136 -7.53 9.44 -2.41
N HIS A 137 -6.32 9.84 -2.04
CA HIS A 137 -5.11 9.54 -2.81
C HIS A 137 -4.85 8.02 -2.89
N PHE A 138 -5.04 7.31 -1.77
CA PHE A 138 -4.94 5.85 -1.73
C PHE A 138 -5.90 5.19 -2.71
N CYS A 139 -7.17 5.59 -2.73
CA CYS A 139 -8.18 5.00 -3.62
C CYS A 139 -7.81 5.17 -5.10
N LEU A 140 -7.36 6.35 -5.50
CA LEU A 140 -6.86 6.58 -6.87
C LEU A 140 -5.64 5.73 -7.19
N THR A 141 -4.76 5.49 -6.22
CA THR A 141 -3.58 4.64 -6.38
C THR A 141 -3.96 3.16 -6.45
N ALA A 142 -5.00 2.76 -5.72
CA ALA A 142 -5.56 1.41 -5.72
C ALA A 142 -6.37 1.06 -6.98
N GLY A 143 -6.61 2.05 -7.86
CA GLY A 143 -7.27 1.86 -9.15
C GLY A 143 -8.72 2.31 -9.20
N PHE A 144 -9.15 3.21 -8.31
CA PHE A 144 -10.44 3.89 -8.42
C PHE A 144 -10.43 4.84 -9.63
N GLU A 145 -11.47 4.76 -10.46
CA GLU A 145 -11.65 5.63 -11.62
C GLU A 145 -12.92 6.48 -11.54
N GLY A 146 -14.01 5.95 -11.00
CA GLY A 146 -15.31 6.61 -10.91
C GLY A 146 -15.74 7.21 -12.25
N ARG A 147 -16.26 8.45 -12.23
CA ARG A 147 -16.70 9.18 -13.43
C ARG A 147 -15.60 9.45 -14.47
N TYR A 148 -14.33 9.32 -14.11
CA TYR A 148 -13.19 9.57 -15.00
C TYR A 148 -12.59 8.28 -15.57
N ALA A 149 -13.37 7.20 -15.65
CA ALA A 149 -12.96 5.96 -16.30
C ALA A 149 -12.41 6.21 -17.71
N GLY A 150 -11.22 5.67 -17.98
CA GLY A 150 -10.48 5.89 -19.22
C GLY A 150 -9.81 7.28 -19.39
N ASN A 151 -10.03 8.24 -18.49
CA ASN A 151 -9.38 9.56 -18.54
C ASN A 151 -8.15 9.63 -17.63
N THR A 152 -7.04 9.02 -18.09
CA THR A 152 -5.80 8.92 -17.31
C THR A 152 -5.19 10.28 -16.96
N ALA A 153 -5.43 11.32 -17.77
CA ALA A 153 -4.91 12.66 -17.53
C ALA A 153 -5.59 13.31 -16.31
N ARG A 154 -6.93 13.25 -16.24
CA ARG A 154 -7.69 13.73 -15.07
C ARG A 154 -7.35 12.96 -13.81
N LEU A 155 -7.24 11.63 -13.90
CA LEU A 155 -6.87 10.80 -12.75
C LEU A 155 -5.48 11.18 -12.21
N ARG A 156 -4.51 11.47 -13.08
CA ARG A 156 -3.17 11.93 -12.69
C ARG A 156 -3.22 13.31 -12.04
N GLU A 157 -3.97 14.25 -12.61
CA GLU A 157 -4.17 15.59 -12.06
C GLU A 157 -4.70 15.53 -10.62
N TYR A 158 -5.74 14.73 -10.36
CA TYR A 158 -6.27 14.57 -9.00
C TYR A 158 -5.27 13.92 -8.05
N LYS A 159 -4.52 12.90 -8.50
CA LYS A 159 -3.45 12.29 -7.68
C LYS A 159 -2.43 13.34 -7.23
N GLU A 160 -1.96 14.17 -8.15
CA GLU A 160 -0.97 15.22 -7.85
C GLU A 160 -1.53 16.28 -6.91
N ARG A 161 -2.75 16.78 -7.17
CA ARG A 161 -3.43 17.78 -6.32
C ARG A 161 -3.63 17.27 -4.89
N LEU A 162 -4.03 16.00 -4.72
CA LEU A 162 -4.23 15.39 -3.41
C LEU A 162 -2.89 15.12 -2.70
N ALA A 163 -1.89 14.63 -3.42
CA ALA A 163 -0.54 14.39 -2.87
C ALA A 163 0.08 15.68 -2.32
N ALA A 164 -0.11 16.82 -3.00
CA ALA A 164 0.39 18.12 -2.55
C ALA A 164 -0.23 18.61 -1.22
N ARG A 165 -1.38 18.07 -0.81
CA ARG A 165 -2.02 18.39 0.48
C ARG A 165 -1.68 17.41 1.59
N ILE A 166 -1.11 16.25 1.27
CA ILE A 166 -0.67 15.29 2.28
C ILE A 166 0.62 15.82 2.90
N PRO A 167 0.70 16.01 4.23
CA PRO A 167 1.92 16.45 4.87
C PRO A 167 3.02 15.43 4.58
N THR A 168 4.05 15.85 3.84
CA THR A 168 5.23 15.01 3.63
C THR A 168 5.91 14.88 4.99
N PRO A 169 6.09 13.67 5.54
CA PRO A 169 6.86 13.51 6.77
C PRO A 169 8.23 14.15 6.53
N GLU A 170 8.61 15.04 7.45
CA GLU A 170 9.87 15.77 7.41
C GLU A 170 10.97 14.79 7.00
N ALA A 171 11.57 15.00 5.83
CA ALA A 171 12.55 14.09 5.29
C ALA A 171 13.60 13.88 6.38
N MET A 172 13.72 12.64 6.89
CA MET A 172 14.83 12.29 7.75
C MET A 172 16.08 12.86 7.08
N PRO A 173 16.89 13.69 7.77
CA PRO A 173 18.11 14.20 7.18
C PRO A 173 18.83 13.01 6.58
N ALA A 174 19.15 13.11 5.28
CA ALA A 174 19.71 12.01 4.52
C ALA A 174 20.78 11.35 5.39
N LEU A 175 20.63 10.05 5.65
CA LEU A 175 21.71 9.32 6.32
C LEU A 175 22.98 9.70 5.58
N PRO A 176 24.04 10.15 6.27
CA PRO A 176 25.30 10.44 5.61
C PRO A 176 25.63 9.23 4.74
N PRO A 177 26.07 9.45 3.48
CA PRO A 177 26.27 8.37 2.52
C PRO A 177 27.01 7.25 3.24
N ALA A 178 26.46 6.04 3.19
CA ALA A 178 27.04 4.88 3.85
C ALA A 178 28.53 4.87 3.51
N VAL A 179 29.37 5.21 4.49
CA VAL A 179 30.81 5.24 4.28
C VAL A 179 31.12 3.82 3.87
N SER A 180 31.53 3.63 2.61
CA SER A 180 31.95 2.34 2.11
C SER A 180 32.95 1.81 3.13
N GLN A 181 32.56 0.80 3.89
CA GLN A 181 33.47 0.08 4.78
C GLN A 181 34.47 -0.56 3.85
N GLN A 182 35.55 0.17 3.54
CA GLN A 182 36.69 -0.41 2.86
C GLN A 182 37.06 -1.62 3.71
N PRO A 183 37.11 -2.84 3.15
CA PRO A 183 37.55 -3.99 3.90
C PRO A 183 38.88 -3.59 4.53
N LEU A 184 38.98 -3.71 5.86
CA LEU A 184 40.22 -3.49 6.61
C LEU A 184 41.21 -4.53 6.08
N VAL A 185 41.93 -4.17 5.01
CA VAL A 185 43.05 -4.95 4.50
C VAL A 185 44.14 -4.79 5.54
N HIS A 186 44.11 -5.63 6.57
CA HIS A 186 45.22 -5.75 7.49
C HIS A 186 46.44 -6.14 6.66
N ALA A 187 47.45 -5.26 6.62
CA ALA A 187 48.71 -5.56 5.99
C ALA A 187 49.28 -6.83 6.63
N PHE A 188 49.40 -7.90 5.84
CA PHE A 188 49.90 -9.18 6.31
C PHE A 188 51.30 -8.99 6.93
N PRO A 189 51.54 -9.37 8.19
CA PRO A 189 52.71 -8.92 8.94
C PRO A 189 53.92 -9.81 8.64
N TRP A 190 54.38 -9.76 7.38
CA TRP A 190 55.46 -10.57 6.82
C TRP A 190 56.76 -10.55 7.62
N ARG A 191 57.00 -9.45 8.35
CA ARG A 191 58.20 -9.27 9.20
C ARG A 191 58.31 -10.35 10.27
N TYR A 192 57.20 -10.75 10.91
CA TYR A 192 57.22 -11.83 11.91
C TYR A 192 57.59 -13.17 11.28
N TYR A 193 57.02 -13.48 10.10
CA TYR A 193 57.32 -14.72 9.39
C TYR A 193 58.76 -14.78 8.88
N ALA A 194 59.32 -13.65 8.43
CA ALA A 194 60.72 -13.57 8.03
C ALA A 194 61.68 -13.84 9.21
N VAL A 195 61.40 -13.26 10.38
CA VAL A 195 62.18 -13.50 11.60
C VAL A 195 62.07 -14.96 12.04
N SER A 196 60.86 -15.52 12.08
CA SER A 196 60.64 -16.92 12.44
C SER A 196 61.38 -17.86 11.47
N GLY A 197 61.29 -17.61 10.16
CA GLY A 197 62.03 -18.39 9.15
C GLY A 197 63.54 -18.31 9.35
N PHE A 198 64.08 -17.12 9.66
CA PHE A 198 65.50 -16.96 9.93
C PHE A 198 65.95 -17.75 11.17
N VAL A 199 65.20 -17.71 12.27
CA VAL A 199 65.51 -18.49 13.48
C VAL A 199 65.47 -19.99 13.18
N VAL A 200 64.44 -20.46 12.47
CA VAL A 200 64.28 -21.87 12.09
C VAL A 200 65.42 -22.37 11.21
N VAL A 201 66.07 -21.52 10.40
CA VAL A 201 67.21 -21.93 9.58
C VAL A 201 68.54 -21.78 10.32
N THR A 202 68.74 -20.68 11.03
CA THR A 202 70.02 -20.38 11.68
C THR A 202 70.32 -21.30 12.86
N VAL A 203 69.34 -21.60 13.70
CA VAL A 203 69.55 -22.47 14.87
C VAL A 203 70.04 -23.88 14.46
N PRO A 204 69.39 -24.59 13.52
CA PRO A 204 69.89 -25.89 13.07
C PRO A 204 71.23 -25.81 12.34
N VAL A 205 71.48 -24.78 11.52
CA VAL A 205 72.76 -24.62 10.84
C VAL A 205 73.90 -24.41 11.84
N LEU A 206 73.65 -23.59 12.87
CA LEU A 206 74.62 -23.32 13.92
C LEU A 206 74.88 -24.58 14.77
N LEU A 207 73.82 -25.32 15.14
CA LEU A 207 73.93 -26.60 15.84
C LEU A 207 74.68 -27.65 15.00
N TRP A 208 74.43 -27.71 13.69
CA TRP A 208 75.15 -28.58 12.76
C TRP A 208 76.63 -28.21 12.63
N TRP A 209 76.96 -26.93 12.66
CA TRP A 209 78.34 -26.46 12.61
C TRP A 209 79.09 -26.76 13.91
N LEU A 210 78.43 -26.62 15.06
CA LEU A 210 78.99 -26.95 16.38
C LEU A 210 79.11 -28.46 16.64
N SER A 211 78.36 -29.31 15.93
CA SER A 211 78.46 -30.77 16.03
C SER A 211 79.51 -31.39 15.12
N ARG A 212 80.24 -30.55 14.36
CA ARG A 212 81.30 -30.95 13.42
C ARG A 212 82.67 -30.57 13.96
#